data_AF-A0A9D8S3X3-F1
#
_entry.id   AF-A0A9D8S3X3-F1
#
_cell.length_a   1.000
_cell.length_b   1.000
_cell.length_c   1.000
_cell.angle_alpha   90.00
_cell.angle_beta   90.00
_cell.angle_gamma   90.00
#
_symmetry.space_group_name_H-M   'P 1'
#
loop_
_entity.id
_entity.type
_entity.pdbx_description
1 polymer ?
#
loop_
_entity_poly.entity_id
_entity_poly.type
_entity_poly.pdbx_seq_one_letter_code
_entity_poly.pdbx_strand_id
1 'polypeptide(L)'
;MEEGNVIVENEIKKDVWGAINTLRFTSKIGENAKRADRMFFEHLQEGLKSGDIDKIYEFIEAYERGRGLNSDPIVRKLFQKAYDEDAKRLCRILAEKDSIIDYWGYLSSNCETYMIVGFTKMDVEYPCFYYECARILLKRLQEDLLRQEGIITAVKKLADIDVKLWKRWLQKNESNPCWQKLLFTVLSQVDKKALEIFAQTIHLDMTIQDHKPDILSPAFESLSDSSKNYILVHVSGIILDRWKDLIEKKKKVFASINKPLFTGYINLILNSIQKSLQDKEKWKTAFLKQAEILEEDMYRWYDREINMESIFFYDITQLYYILIVGQECQLIEIDEVISDCGQKVKMVIERYDYFWRECEGQKADFEKHLRDNSIFK
;
A
#
# COMPACT_ATOMS: atom_id res chain seq x y z
N MET A 1 -41.18 12.62 -30.56
CA MET A 1 -41.34 12.41 -29.11
C MET A 1 -40.66 13.58 -28.41
N GLU A 2 -41.26 14.77 -28.41
CA GLU A 2 -40.62 16.00 -27.94
C GLU A 2 -41.39 16.70 -26.81
N GLU A 3 -42.69 16.44 -26.64
CA GLU A 3 -43.49 17.06 -25.56
C GLU A 3 -43.26 16.44 -24.17
N GLY A 4 -42.73 15.22 -24.08
CA GLY A 4 -42.42 14.56 -22.80
C GLY A 4 -41.13 15.03 -22.13
N ASN A 5 -40.15 15.54 -22.88
CA ASN A 5 -38.86 15.99 -22.33
C ASN A 5 -38.93 17.41 -21.71
N VAL A 6 -39.85 18.26 -22.17
CA VAL A 6 -39.98 19.65 -21.70
C VAL A 6 -40.66 19.72 -20.32
N ILE A 7 -41.54 18.76 -19.99
CA ILE A 7 -42.26 18.72 -18.71
C ILE A 7 -41.30 18.33 -17.57
N VAL A 8 -40.40 17.36 -17.80
CA VAL A 8 -39.37 16.93 -16.83
C VAL A 8 -38.33 18.05 -16.58
N GLU A 9 -37.92 18.79 -17.63
CA GLU A 9 -37.07 19.98 -17.47
C GLU A 9 -37.73 21.11 -16.66
N ASN A 10 -39.06 21.25 -16.73
CA ASN A 10 -39.79 22.31 -16.01
C ASN A 10 -40.10 21.95 -14.56
N GLU A 11 -40.22 20.66 -14.19
CA GLU A 11 -40.34 20.23 -12.79
C GLU A 11 -38.98 20.24 -12.06
N ILE A 12 -37.89 19.85 -12.73
CA ILE A 12 -36.51 19.97 -12.22
C ILE A 12 -36.11 21.44 -11.96
N LYS A 13 -36.77 22.40 -12.63
CA LYS A 13 -36.55 23.83 -12.39
C LYS A 13 -37.07 24.33 -11.04
N LYS A 14 -38.00 23.65 -10.36
CA LYS A 14 -38.65 24.17 -9.13
C LYS A 14 -38.08 23.62 -7.82
N ASP A 15 -37.52 22.42 -7.79
CA ASP A 15 -36.92 21.88 -6.56
C ASP A 15 -35.78 20.89 -6.85
N VAL A 16 -34.59 21.43 -7.13
CA VAL A 16 -33.36 20.67 -7.35
C VAL A 16 -33.06 19.76 -6.14
N TRP A 17 -33.32 20.25 -4.94
CA TRP A 17 -32.98 19.58 -3.69
C TRP A 17 -33.96 18.44 -3.36
N GLY A 18 -35.25 18.64 -3.57
CA GLY A 18 -36.27 17.59 -3.47
C GLY A 18 -35.97 16.43 -4.42
N ALA A 19 -35.61 16.74 -5.67
CA ALA A 19 -35.20 15.70 -6.63
C ALA A 19 -34.01 14.89 -6.12
N ILE A 20 -32.90 15.54 -5.70
CA ILE A 20 -31.70 14.83 -5.22
C ILE A 20 -31.97 14.00 -3.96
N ASN A 21 -32.78 14.51 -3.04
CA ASN A 21 -33.11 13.81 -1.79
C ASN A 21 -33.85 12.49 -2.04
N THR A 22 -34.74 12.46 -3.03
CA THR A 22 -35.54 11.27 -3.37
C THR A 22 -34.78 10.22 -4.19
N LEU A 23 -33.64 10.58 -4.79
CA LEU A 23 -32.84 9.62 -5.55
C LEU A 23 -32.34 8.51 -4.61
N ARG A 24 -32.49 7.27 -5.08
CA ARG A 24 -31.89 6.05 -4.53
C ARG A 24 -31.22 5.26 -5.64
N PHE A 25 -30.02 4.74 -5.39
CA PHE A 25 -29.38 3.86 -6.35
C PHE A 25 -29.99 2.45 -6.24
N THR A 26 -30.64 1.98 -7.30
CA THR A 26 -31.24 0.64 -7.32
C THR A 26 -30.42 -0.31 -8.19
N SER A 27 -29.89 -1.37 -7.59
CA SER A 27 -29.33 -2.51 -8.34
C SER A 27 -30.44 -3.54 -8.59
N LYS A 28 -30.69 -3.88 -9.86
CA LYS A 28 -31.58 -4.97 -10.26
C LYS A 28 -30.80 -5.96 -11.11
N ILE A 29 -31.08 -7.25 -10.90
CA ILE A 29 -30.56 -8.31 -11.76
C ILE A 29 -31.63 -8.71 -12.78
N GLY A 30 -31.24 -8.76 -14.05
CA GLY A 30 -32.14 -9.22 -15.12
C GLY A 30 -32.37 -10.73 -15.06
N GLU A 31 -33.53 -11.20 -15.51
CA GLU A 31 -33.88 -12.64 -15.50
C GLU A 31 -32.85 -13.50 -16.25
N ASN A 32 -32.27 -12.96 -17.33
CA ASN A 32 -31.24 -13.61 -18.15
C ASN A 32 -29.79 -13.35 -17.68
N ALA A 33 -29.59 -12.83 -16.46
CA ALA A 33 -28.25 -12.57 -15.93
C ALA A 33 -27.43 -13.86 -15.82
N LYS A 34 -26.15 -13.78 -16.19
CA LYS A 34 -25.25 -14.93 -16.17
C LYS A 34 -24.96 -15.34 -14.72
N ARG A 35 -24.48 -16.57 -14.54
CA ARG A 35 -24.12 -17.12 -13.21
C ARG A 35 -23.19 -16.20 -12.42
N ALA A 36 -22.20 -15.59 -13.06
CA ALA A 36 -21.26 -14.66 -12.41
C ALA A 36 -21.97 -13.38 -11.91
N ASP A 37 -22.85 -12.78 -12.70
CA ASP A 37 -23.62 -11.59 -12.32
C ASP A 37 -24.54 -11.88 -11.12
N ARG A 38 -25.13 -13.10 -11.08
CA ARG A 38 -25.97 -13.57 -9.95
C ARG A 38 -25.16 -13.72 -8.67
N MET A 39 -23.98 -14.35 -8.75
CA MET A 39 -23.08 -14.53 -7.60
C MET A 39 -22.66 -13.18 -6.99
N PHE A 40 -22.23 -12.21 -7.81
CA PHE A 40 -21.86 -10.88 -7.28
C PHE A 40 -23.06 -10.14 -6.68
N PHE A 41 -24.26 -10.29 -7.25
CA PHE A 41 -25.47 -9.73 -6.67
C PHE A 41 -25.83 -10.39 -5.33
N GLU A 42 -25.64 -11.71 -5.18
CA GLU A 42 -25.76 -12.41 -3.90
C GLU A 42 -24.77 -11.88 -2.86
N HIS A 43 -23.51 -11.66 -3.24
CA HIS A 43 -22.51 -11.03 -2.36
C HIS A 43 -22.97 -9.64 -1.90
N LEU A 44 -23.55 -8.83 -2.80
CA LEU A 44 -24.13 -7.54 -2.42
C LEU A 44 -25.23 -7.70 -1.37
N GLN A 45 -26.19 -8.60 -1.58
CA GLN A 45 -27.29 -8.83 -0.64
C GLN A 45 -26.79 -9.31 0.72
N GLU A 46 -25.83 -10.24 0.72
CA GLU A 46 -25.19 -10.71 1.95
C GLU A 46 -24.44 -9.59 2.66
N GLY A 47 -23.63 -8.83 1.93
CA GLY A 47 -22.84 -7.72 2.47
C GLY A 47 -23.70 -6.62 3.07
N LEU A 48 -24.81 -6.25 2.41
CA LEU A 48 -25.78 -5.30 2.95
C LEU A 48 -26.47 -5.82 4.22
N LYS A 49 -26.75 -7.14 4.28
CA LYS A 49 -27.41 -7.76 5.45
C LYS A 49 -26.47 -7.92 6.64
N SER A 50 -25.20 -8.27 6.41
CA SER A 50 -24.22 -8.52 7.47
C SER A 50 -23.36 -7.30 7.82
N GLY A 51 -23.44 -6.21 7.06
CA GLY A 51 -22.52 -5.07 7.17
C GLY A 51 -21.10 -5.39 6.68
N ASP A 52 -20.94 -6.43 5.85
CA ASP A 52 -19.65 -6.83 5.30
C ASP A 52 -19.31 -5.97 4.09
N ILE A 53 -18.48 -4.95 4.32
CA ILE A 53 -18.05 -4.00 3.30
C ILE A 53 -17.26 -4.66 2.17
N ASP A 54 -16.51 -5.74 2.44
CA ASP A 54 -15.69 -6.39 1.41
C ASP A 54 -16.56 -7.07 0.37
N LYS A 55 -17.63 -7.75 0.79
CA LYS A 55 -18.63 -8.33 -0.12
C LYS A 55 -19.34 -7.26 -0.97
N ILE A 56 -19.64 -6.09 -0.40
CA ILE A 56 -20.22 -4.97 -1.15
C ILE A 56 -19.22 -4.49 -2.23
N TYR A 57 -17.94 -4.39 -1.89
CA TYR A 57 -16.91 -3.97 -2.84
C TYR A 57 -16.62 -5.01 -3.93
N GLU A 58 -16.72 -6.30 -3.64
CA GLU A 58 -16.61 -7.35 -4.67
C GLU A 58 -17.64 -7.15 -5.78
N PHE A 59 -18.89 -6.81 -5.41
CA PHE A 59 -19.93 -6.44 -6.38
C PHE A 59 -19.56 -5.17 -7.16
N ILE A 60 -19.19 -4.09 -6.46
CA ILE A 60 -18.83 -2.80 -7.07
C ILE A 60 -17.72 -2.98 -8.11
N GLU A 61 -16.63 -3.67 -7.73
CA GLU A 61 -15.49 -3.89 -8.62
C GLU A 61 -15.83 -4.78 -9.81
N ALA A 62 -16.64 -5.82 -9.62
CA ALA A 62 -17.12 -6.66 -10.72
C ALA A 62 -17.95 -5.83 -11.72
N TYR A 63 -18.86 -5.00 -11.21
CA TYR A 63 -19.70 -4.13 -12.03
C TYR A 63 -18.88 -3.11 -12.82
N GLU A 64 -17.88 -2.52 -12.16
CA GLU A 64 -16.95 -1.57 -12.72
C GLU A 64 -16.04 -2.15 -13.82
N ARG A 65 -15.70 -3.45 -13.77
CA ARG A 65 -14.94 -4.14 -14.82
C ARG A 65 -15.80 -4.51 -16.03
N GLY A 66 -17.11 -4.73 -15.82
CA GLY A 66 -18.01 -5.23 -16.85
C GLY A 66 -18.57 -4.17 -17.80
N ARG A 67 -19.45 -3.30 -17.29
CA ARG A 67 -20.16 -2.30 -18.12
C ARG A 67 -19.97 -0.85 -17.67
N GLY A 68 -19.50 -0.65 -16.44
CA GLY A 68 -19.52 0.67 -15.81
C GLY A 68 -20.96 1.16 -15.57
N LEU A 69 -21.08 2.34 -14.97
CA LEU A 69 -22.38 2.95 -14.69
C LEU A 69 -22.74 3.97 -15.78
N ASN A 70 -23.88 3.77 -16.44
CA ASN A 70 -24.44 4.79 -17.34
C ASN A 70 -25.13 5.87 -16.52
N SER A 71 -24.65 7.11 -16.62
CA SER A 71 -25.30 8.27 -16.02
C SER A 71 -26.40 8.81 -16.93
N ASP A 72 -27.59 9.08 -16.40
CA ASP A 72 -28.58 9.89 -17.11
C ASP A 72 -28.06 11.34 -17.22
N PRO A 73 -27.91 11.91 -18.44
CA PRO A 73 -27.45 13.28 -18.63
C PRO A 73 -28.26 14.32 -17.85
N ILE A 74 -29.55 14.09 -17.63
CA ILE A 74 -30.42 15.00 -16.86
C ILE A 74 -30.01 15.00 -15.39
N VAL A 75 -29.75 13.81 -14.82
CA VAL A 75 -29.31 13.68 -13.42
C VAL A 75 -27.92 14.28 -13.23
N ARG A 76 -27.00 14.14 -14.19
CA ARG A 76 -25.69 14.81 -14.15
C ARG A 76 -25.83 16.33 -14.15
N LYS A 77 -26.71 16.90 -14.99
CA LYS A 77 -27.01 18.35 -14.98
C LYS A 77 -27.63 18.80 -13.65
N LEU A 78 -28.47 17.98 -13.02
CA LEU A 78 -29.04 18.26 -11.70
C LEU A 78 -27.96 18.40 -10.63
N PHE A 79 -27.02 17.45 -10.59
CA PHE A 79 -25.90 17.47 -9.65
C PHE A 79 -24.96 18.66 -9.90
N GLN A 80 -24.68 18.96 -11.16
CA GLN A 80 -23.91 20.13 -11.56
C GLN A 80 -24.56 21.41 -11.02
N LYS A 81 -25.86 21.60 -11.28
CA LYS A 81 -26.60 22.77 -10.81
C LYS A 81 -26.62 22.88 -9.28
N ALA A 82 -26.81 21.75 -8.57
CA ALA A 82 -26.80 21.73 -7.12
C ALA A 82 -25.42 22.09 -6.53
N TYR A 83 -24.34 21.67 -7.19
CA TYR A 83 -22.99 22.03 -6.77
C TYR A 83 -22.69 23.51 -6.96
N ASP A 84 -23.09 24.07 -8.11
CA ASP A 84 -22.91 25.49 -8.42
C ASP A 84 -23.74 26.37 -7.49
N GLU A 85 -24.91 25.90 -7.03
CA GLU A 85 -25.78 26.59 -6.07
C GLU A 85 -25.26 26.49 -4.63
N ASP A 86 -24.99 25.28 -4.13
CA ASP A 86 -24.46 25.03 -2.79
C ASP A 86 -23.73 23.68 -2.71
N ALA A 87 -22.45 23.69 -3.06
CA ALA A 87 -21.58 22.51 -3.01
C ALA A 87 -21.53 21.86 -1.61
N LYS A 88 -21.64 22.65 -0.53
CA LYS A 88 -21.60 22.13 0.85
C LYS A 88 -22.87 21.35 1.17
N ARG A 89 -24.03 21.88 0.79
CA ARG A 89 -25.32 21.19 0.95
C ARG A 89 -25.36 19.91 0.13
N LEU A 90 -24.90 19.94 -1.12
CA LEU A 90 -24.82 18.74 -1.94
C LEU A 90 -23.90 17.68 -1.30
N CYS A 91 -22.72 18.09 -0.83
CA CYS A 91 -21.80 17.19 -0.15
C CYS A 91 -22.44 16.51 1.07
N ARG A 92 -23.14 17.27 1.92
CA ARG A 92 -23.86 16.73 3.09
C ARG A 92 -24.93 15.72 2.68
N ILE A 93 -25.78 16.06 1.70
CA ILE A 93 -26.83 15.16 1.21
C ILE A 93 -26.25 13.85 0.68
N LEU A 94 -25.11 13.90 -0.01
CA LEU A 94 -24.45 12.70 -0.52
C LEU A 94 -23.78 11.91 0.59
N ALA A 95 -23.16 12.55 1.57
CA ALA A 95 -22.49 11.90 2.70
C ALA A 95 -23.48 11.26 3.68
N GLU A 96 -24.66 11.85 3.87
CA GLU A 96 -25.75 11.35 4.72
C GLU A 96 -26.53 10.17 4.11
N LYS A 97 -26.16 9.69 2.91
CA LYS A 97 -26.77 8.48 2.34
C LYS A 97 -26.35 7.25 3.15
N ASP A 98 -27.30 6.37 3.44
CA ASP A 98 -27.10 5.23 4.34
C ASP A 98 -26.38 4.01 3.69
N SER A 99 -25.90 4.13 2.46
CA SER A 99 -25.40 2.99 1.69
C SER A 99 -24.16 3.32 0.87
N ILE A 100 -23.16 2.44 0.94
CA ILE A 100 -21.94 2.49 0.09
C ILE A 100 -22.31 2.46 -1.40
N ILE A 101 -23.40 1.77 -1.75
CA ILE A 101 -23.90 1.72 -3.14
C ILE A 101 -24.42 3.07 -3.60
N ASP A 102 -25.08 3.83 -2.72
CA ASP A 102 -25.51 5.20 -3.02
C ASP A 102 -24.29 6.11 -3.23
N TYR A 103 -23.30 6.07 -2.33
CA TYR A 103 -22.05 6.82 -2.49
C TYR A 103 -21.38 6.51 -3.82
N TRP A 104 -21.13 5.23 -4.09
CA TRP A 104 -20.49 4.77 -5.31
C TRP A 104 -21.26 5.20 -6.55
N GLY A 105 -22.57 4.94 -6.59
CA GLY A 105 -23.42 5.24 -7.73
C GLY A 105 -23.43 6.73 -8.08
N TYR A 106 -23.66 7.59 -7.08
CA TYR A 106 -23.73 9.03 -7.31
C TYR A 106 -22.37 9.64 -7.67
N LEU A 107 -21.33 9.33 -6.90
CA LEU A 107 -20.00 9.88 -7.14
C LEU A 107 -19.42 9.39 -8.47
N SER A 108 -19.64 8.12 -8.83
CA SER A 108 -19.07 7.54 -10.05
C SER A 108 -19.79 7.99 -11.33
N SER A 109 -21.10 8.24 -11.27
CA SER A 109 -21.90 8.55 -12.46
C SER A 109 -22.26 10.02 -12.62
N ASN A 110 -22.53 10.72 -11.53
CA ASN A 110 -23.16 12.04 -11.59
C ASN A 110 -22.21 13.18 -11.20
N CYS A 111 -21.10 12.87 -10.53
CA CYS A 111 -20.12 13.86 -10.08
C CYS A 111 -18.88 13.91 -10.99
N GLU A 112 -18.58 15.12 -11.45
CA GLU A 112 -17.32 15.43 -12.12
C GLU A 112 -16.14 15.34 -11.16
N THR A 113 -14.93 15.17 -11.71
CA THR A 113 -13.70 15.07 -10.92
C THR A 113 -13.54 16.26 -9.97
N TYR A 114 -13.71 17.49 -10.46
CA TYR A 114 -13.50 18.69 -9.65
C TYR A 114 -14.52 18.80 -8.50
N MET A 115 -15.74 18.28 -8.67
CA MET A 115 -16.75 18.23 -7.61
C MET A 115 -16.30 17.28 -6.50
N ILE A 116 -15.82 16.09 -6.87
CA ILE A 116 -15.32 15.10 -5.90
C ILE A 116 -14.12 15.66 -5.14
N VAL A 117 -13.17 16.32 -5.84
CA VAL A 117 -12.04 17.03 -5.19
C VAL A 117 -12.54 18.12 -4.25
N GLY A 118 -13.58 18.87 -4.62
CA GLY A 118 -14.23 19.84 -3.74
C GLY A 118 -14.81 19.19 -2.47
N PHE A 119 -15.47 18.04 -2.62
CA PHE A 119 -16.05 17.31 -1.49
C PHE A 119 -15.00 16.78 -0.51
N THR A 120 -13.81 16.38 -0.97
CA THR A 120 -12.76 15.89 -0.05
C THR A 120 -12.27 16.97 0.91
N LYS A 121 -12.42 18.25 0.55
CA LYS A 121 -12.03 19.41 1.37
C LYS A 121 -13.09 19.78 2.41
N MET A 122 -14.29 19.20 2.34
CA MET A 122 -15.39 19.50 3.26
C MET A 122 -15.36 18.58 4.48
N ASP A 123 -15.91 19.06 5.60
CA ASP A 123 -16.01 18.29 6.84
C ASP A 123 -17.37 17.62 6.94
N VAL A 124 -17.37 16.29 6.90
CA VAL A 124 -18.52 15.41 7.08
C VAL A 124 -18.15 14.25 8.01
N GLU A 125 -19.11 13.76 8.78
CA GLU A 125 -18.88 12.72 9.81
C GLU A 125 -18.86 11.28 9.24
N TYR A 126 -18.80 11.12 7.92
CA TYR A 126 -19.04 9.85 7.22
C TYR A 126 -17.75 9.30 6.55
N PRO A 127 -16.98 8.41 7.21
CA PRO A 127 -15.71 7.90 6.69
C PRO A 127 -15.81 7.19 5.35
N CYS A 128 -16.88 6.40 5.15
CA CYS A 128 -17.15 5.71 3.90
C CYS A 128 -17.30 6.66 2.71
N PHE A 129 -17.78 7.89 2.94
CA PHE A 129 -17.87 8.91 1.90
C PHE A 129 -16.48 9.34 1.43
N TYR A 130 -15.57 9.66 2.36
CA TYR A 130 -14.16 9.96 2.01
C TYR A 130 -13.47 8.78 1.34
N TYR A 131 -13.72 7.56 1.82
CA TYR A 131 -13.21 6.34 1.21
C TYR A 131 -13.61 6.25 -0.26
N GLU A 132 -14.90 6.46 -0.58
CA GLU A 132 -15.39 6.42 -1.97
C GLU A 132 -14.87 7.56 -2.83
N CYS A 133 -14.78 8.79 -2.28
CA CYS A 133 -14.14 9.90 -2.99
C CYS A 133 -12.71 9.55 -3.39
N ALA A 134 -11.91 9.03 -2.45
CA ALA A 134 -10.53 8.63 -2.70
C ALA A 134 -10.45 7.49 -3.74
N ARG A 135 -11.29 6.45 -3.62
CA ARG A 135 -11.30 5.30 -4.53
C ARG A 135 -11.61 5.71 -5.96
N ILE A 136 -12.62 6.56 -6.15
CA ILE A 136 -13.05 7.03 -7.47
C ILE A 136 -12.00 7.97 -8.09
N LEU A 137 -11.41 8.88 -7.29
CA LEU A 137 -10.34 9.74 -7.76
C LEU A 137 -9.09 8.93 -8.16
N LEU A 138 -8.71 7.94 -7.37
CA LEU A 138 -7.59 7.05 -7.66
C LEU A 138 -7.81 6.27 -8.96
N LYS A 139 -9.02 5.76 -9.19
CA LYS A 139 -9.38 5.07 -10.44
C LYS A 139 -9.32 5.99 -11.66
N ARG A 140 -9.67 7.26 -11.50
CA ARG A 140 -9.64 8.29 -12.57
C ARG A 140 -8.27 8.94 -12.72
N LEU A 141 -7.23 8.49 -12.00
CA LEU A 141 -5.93 9.14 -12.00
C LEU A 141 -5.22 8.97 -13.35
N GLN A 142 -4.99 10.10 -14.02
CA GLN A 142 -4.21 10.21 -15.26
C GLN A 142 -3.11 11.27 -15.08
N GLU A 143 -2.32 11.14 -14.02
CA GLU A 143 -1.25 12.10 -13.65
C GLU A 143 -1.71 13.55 -13.35
N ASP A 144 -3.01 13.72 -13.05
CA ASP A 144 -3.61 15.02 -12.73
C ASP A 144 -3.35 15.42 -11.27
N LEU A 145 -2.66 16.55 -11.07
CA LEU A 145 -2.34 17.12 -9.76
C LEU A 145 -3.57 17.41 -8.89
N LEU A 146 -4.69 17.85 -9.49
CA LEU A 146 -5.92 18.12 -8.73
C LEU A 146 -6.51 16.82 -8.15
N ARG A 147 -6.41 15.73 -8.91
CA ARG A 147 -6.84 14.41 -8.43
C ARG A 147 -5.93 13.90 -7.31
N GLN A 148 -4.62 14.10 -7.44
CA GLN A 148 -3.66 13.74 -6.39
C GLN A 148 -3.96 14.48 -5.09
N GLU A 149 -4.17 15.80 -5.15
CA GLU A 149 -4.55 16.63 -3.99
C GLU A 149 -5.85 16.10 -3.35
N GLY A 150 -6.85 15.79 -4.18
CA GLY A 150 -8.12 15.24 -3.71
C GLY A 150 -7.97 13.89 -3.00
N ILE A 151 -7.16 12.97 -3.56
CA ILE A 151 -6.86 11.67 -2.95
C ILE A 151 -6.14 11.86 -1.62
N ILE A 152 -5.07 12.67 -1.58
CA ILE A 152 -4.31 12.93 -0.36
C ILE A 152 -5.22 13.48 0.74
N THR A 153 -6.06 14.45 0.40
CA THR A 153 -6.99 15.09 1.35
C THR A 153 -8.00 14.08 1.91
N ALA A 154 -8.65 13.28 1.05
CA ALA A 154 -9.63 12.29 1.49
C ALA A 154 -9.01 11.18 2.32
N VAL A 155 -7.85 10.65 1.90
CA VAL A 155 -7.17 9.55 2.60
C VAL A 155 -6.62 10.01 3.94
N LYS A 156 -6.13 11.24 4.05
CA LYS A 156 -5.73 11.82 5.34
C LYS A 156 -6.91 11.88 6.32
N LYS A 157 -8.05 12.43 5.89
CA LYS A 157 -9.26 12.47 6.72
C LYS A 157 -9.73 11.06 7.10
N LEU A 158 -9.68 10.12 6.16
CA LEU A 158 -10.02 8.72 6.42
C LEU A 158 -9.14 8.13 7.53
N ALA A 159 -7.83 8.37 7.47
CA ALA A 159 -6.86 7.89 8.46
C ALA A 159 -7.12 8.45 9.86
N ASP A 160 -7.59 9.69 9.96
CA ASP A 160 -7.93 10.35 11.21
C ASP A 160 -9.24 9.86 11.83
N ILE A 161 -10.24 9.52 10.99
CA ILE A 161 -11.61 9.24 11.46
C ILE A 161 -11.89 7.73 11.64
N ASP A 162 -11.38 6.86 10.75
CA ASP A 162 -11.70 5.42 10.79
C ASP A 162 -10.49 4.50 10.56
N VAL A 163 -10.04 3.87 11.65
CA VAL A 163 -8.90 2.93 11.65
C VAL A 163 -9.16 1.68 10.78
N LYS A 164 -10.40 1.17 10.74
CA LYS A 164 -10.71 -0.05 9.98
C LYS A 164 -10.65 0.23 8.48
N LEU A 165 -11.24 1.33 8.04
CA LEU A 165 -11.19 1.74 6.64
C LEU A 165 -9.78 2.19 6.22
N TRP A 166 -9.01 2.81 7.11
CA TRP A 166 -7.60 3.10 6.85
C TRP A 166 -6.78 1.83 6.60
N LYS A 167 -6.91 0.82 7.47
CA LYS A 167 -6.27 -0.49 7.26
C LYS A 167 -6.70 -1.13 5.95
N ARG A 168 -7.99 -1.10 5.65
CA ARG A 168 -8.53 -1.61 4.39
C ARG A 168 -7.93 -0.89 3.19
N TRP A 169 -7.86 0.44 3.23
CA TRP A 169 -7.30 1.26 2.16
C TRP A 169 -5.86 0.87 1.86
N LEU A 170 -5.04 0.74 2.91
CA LEU A 170 -3.65 0.31 2.80
C LEU A 170 -3.53 -1.06 2.13
N GLN A 171 -4.28 -2.06 2.61
CA GLN A 171 -4.19 -3.44 2.11
C GLN A 171 -4.71 -3.58 0.68
N LYS A 172 -5.84 -2.95 0.34
CA LYS A 172 -6.46 -3.08 -0.98
C LYS A 172 -5.71 -2.31 -2.07
N ASN A 173 -4.95 -1.28 -1.71
CA ASN A 173 -4.21 -0.46 -2.66
C ASN A 173 -2.70 -0.69 -2.63
N GLU A 174 -2.18 -1.57 -1.77
CA GLU A 174 -0.73 -1.76 -1.59
C GLU A 174 0.03 -2.04 -2.89
N SER A 175 -0.57 -2.82 -3.79
CA SER A 175 -0.02 -3.16 -5.10
C SER A 175 -0.40 -2.20 -6.23
N ASN A 176 -1.19 -1.16 -5.93
CA ASN A 176 -1.65 -0.19 -6.93
C ASN A 176 -0.54 0.85 -7.22
N PRO A 177 -0.01 0.90 -8.46
CA PRO A 177 1.09 1.80 -8.82
C PRO A 177 0.77 3.29 -8.59
N CYS A 178 -0.48 3.69 -8.80
CA CYS A 178 -0.92 5.07 -8.60
C CYS A 178 -0.92 5.43 -7.11
N TRP A 179 -1.31 4.48 -6.25
CA TRP A 179 -1.25 4.67 -4.81
C TRP A 179 0.19 4.69 -4.30
N GLN A 180 1.04 3.78 -4.77
CA GLN A 180 2.45 3.72 -4.37
C GLN A 180 3.19 5.06 -4.62
N LYS A 181 2.89 5.74 -5.72
CA LYS A 181 3.41 7.09 -6.03
C LYS A 181 2.99 8.16 -5.00
N LEU A 182 1.83 8.02 -4.38
CA LEU A 182 1.26 8.99 -3.44
C LEU A 182 1.47 8.60 -1.97
N LEU A 183 1.79 7.34 -1.68
CA LEU A 183 1.83 6.76 -0.35
C LEU A 183 2.63 7.62 0.63
N PHE A 184 3.90 7.88 0.31
CA PHE A 184 4.79 8.59 1.23
C PHE A 184 4.42 10.06 1.42
N THR A 185 3.83 10.70 0.41
CA THR A 185 3.26 12.05 0.52
C THR A 185 2.04 12.09 1.44
N VAL A 186 1.24 11.02 1.48
CA VAL A 186 0.15 10.89 2.46
C VAL A 186 0.72 10.64 3.86
N LEU A 187 1.68 9.71 3.98
CA LEU A 187 2.28 9.37 5.27
C LEU A 187 2.98 10.56 5.93
N SER A 188 3.54 11.50 5.16
CA SER A 188 4.12 12.73 5.72
C SER A 188 3.10 13.71 6.30
N GLN A 189 1.80 13.48 6.10
CA GLN A 189 0.73 14.41 6.47
C GLN A 189 -0.31 13.83 7.44
N VAL A 190 -0.27 12.52 7.70
CA VAL A 190 -1.15 11.86 8.69
C VAL A 190 -0.52 11.91 10.09
N ASP A 191 -1.35 11.67 11.10
CA ASP A 191 -0.88 11.66 12.49
C ASP A 191 0.01 10.45 12.83
N LYS A 192 0.59 10.48 14.02
CA LYS A 192 1.42 9.39 14.56
C LYS A 192 0.67 8.05 14.57
N LYS A 193 -0.60 8.04 14.97
CA LYS A 193 -1.37 6.79 15.12
C LYS A 193 -1.61 6.12 13.76
N ALA A 194 -1.90 6.91 12.73
CA ALA A 194 -2.05 6.44 11.35
C ALA A 194 -0.73 5.88 10.79
N LEU A 195 0.42 6.50 11.10
CA LEU A 195 1.76 5.99 10.77
C LEU A 195 2.04 4.64 11.43
N GLU A 196 1.72 4.49 12.73
CA GLU A 196 1.88 3.22 13.45
C GLU A 196 0.98 2.12 12.85
N ILE A 197 -0.27 2.46 12.51
CA ILE A 197 -1.19 1.54 11.82
C ILE A 197 -0.61 1.13 10.47
N PHE A 198 -0.07 2.07 9.68
CA PHE A 198 0.60 1.77 8.42
C PHE A 198 1.74 0.76 8.62
N ALA A 199 2.64 1.06 9.56
CA ALA A 199 3.78 0.22 9.87
C ALA A 199 3.38 -1.18 10.37
N GLN A 200 2.20 -1.34 10.97
CA GLN A 200 1.64 -2.62 11.39
C GLN A 200 0.90 -3.40 10.29
N THR A 201 0.47 -2.72 9.22
CA THR A 201 -0.50 -3.27 8.26
C THR A 201 0.13 -3.75 6.97
N ILE A 202 1.20 -3.10 6.49
CA ILE A 202 1.85 -3.47 5.23
C ILE A 202 2.48 -4.87 5.25
N HIS A 203 2.57 -5.50 4.08
CA HIS A 203 3.25 -6.76 3.86
C HIS A 203 4.72 -6.51 3.54
N LEU A 204 5.58 -6.64 4.55
CA LEU A 204 7.02 -6.38 4.42
C LEU A 204 7.73 -7.31 3.44
N ASP A 205 7.16 -8.48 3.13
CA ASP A 205 7.62 -9.44 2.11
C ASP A 205 6.91 -9.29 0.76
N MET A 206 6.24 -8.17 0.50
CA MET A 206 5.67 -7.88 -0.82
C MET A 206 6.78 -7.97 -1.89
N THR A 207 6.62 -8.89 -2.83
CA THR A 207 7.62 -9.15 -3.86
C THR A 207 7.69 -8.02 -4.86
N ILE A 208 8.92 -7.63 -5.22
CA ILE A 208 9.15 -6.83 -6.42
C ILE A 208 8.85 -7.78 -7.59
N GLN A 209 7.84 -7.48 -8.39
CA GLN A 209 7.54 -8.29 -9.57
C GLN A 209 8.70 -8.15 -10.54
N ASP A 210 9.38 -9.25 -10.84
CA ASP A 210 10.38 -9.32 -11.90
C ASP A 210 9.76 -8.64 -13.14
N HIS A 211 10.44 -7.63 -13.70
CA HIS A 211 10.02 -6.75 -14.81
C HIS A 211 9.18 -5.49 -14.50
N LYS A 212 8.81 -5.19 -13.24
CA LYS A 212 8.21 -3.89 -12.90
C LYS A 212 9.21 -2.98 -12.17
N PRO A 213 9.28 -1.69 -12.53
CA PRO A 213 10.14 -0.76 -11.81
C PRO A 213 9.66 -0.62 -10.37
N ASP A 214 10.61 -0.52 -9.44
CA ASP A 214 10.32 -0.16 -8.06
C ASP A 214 9.80 1.28 -8.02
N ILE A 215 8.57 1.45 -7.55
CA ILE A 215 7.88 2.74 -7.45
C ILE A 215 8.05 3.33 -6.05
N LEU A 216 8.13 2.47 -5.02
CA LEU A 216 8.13 2.90 -3.63
C LEU A 216 9.45 3.55 -3.27
N SER A 217 10.57 3.01 -3.74
CA SER A 217 11.89 3.58 -3.47
C SER A 217 12.04 5.01 -4.04
N PRO A 218 11.77 5.30 -5.33
CA PRO A 218 11.79 6.67 -5.84
C PRO A 218 10.76 7.58 -5.16
N ALA A 219 9.56 7.08 -4.84
CA ALA A 219 8.53 7.86 -4.15
C ALA A 219 8.98 8.30 -2.75
N PHE A 220 9.63 7.42 -1.99
CA PHE A 220 10.23 7.77 -0.70
C PHE A 220 11.36 8.78 -0.88
N GLU A 221 12.26 8.56 -1.83
CA GLU A 221 13.42 9.43 -2.03
C GLU A 221 13.06 10.85 -2.46
N SER A 222 11.93 11.02 -3.14
CA SER A 222 11.41 12.32 -3.57
C SER A 222 10.92 13.23 -2.44
N LEU A 223 10.75 12.70 -1.22
CA LEU A 223 10.33 13.48 -0.07
C LEU A 223 11.46 14.41 0.44
N SER A 224 11.06 15.51 1.08
CA SER A 224 11.99 16.33 1.86
C SER A 224 12.56 15.55 3.06
N ASP A 225 13.76 15.92 3.50
CA ASP A 225 14.39 15.30 4.68
C ASP A 225 13.53 15.44 5.94
N SER A 226 12.81 16.56 6.09
CA SER A 226 11.86 16.74 7.19
C SER A 226 10.73 15.71 7.17
N SER A 227 10.20 15.41 5.98
CA SER A 227 9.12 14.44 5.78
C SER A 227 9.63 13.01 5.99
N LYS A 228 10.80 12.66 5.43
CA LYS A 228 11.46 11.37 5.67
C LYS A 228 11.70 11.17 7.16
N ASN A 229 12.27 12.16 7.84
CA ASN A 229 12.54 12.10 9.27
C ASN A 229 11.27 11.93 10.10
N TYR A 230 10.21 12.68 9.80
CA TYR A 230 8.91 12.55 10.47
C TYR A 230 8.38 11.12 10.38
N ILE A 231 8.33 10.55 9.17
CA ILE A 231 7.87 9.17 8.96
C ILE A 231 8.75 8.19 9.74
N LEU A 232 10.07 8.24 9.55
CA LEU A 232 11.01 7.29 10.14
C LEU A 232 11.04 7.34 11.67
N VAL A 233 10.84 8.50 12.30
CA VAL A 233 10.74 8.58 13.78
C VAL A 233 9.60 7.72 14.32
N HIS A 234 8.49 7.60 13.58
CA HIS A 234 7.29 6.90 14.04
C HIS A 234 7.19 5.44 13.56
N VAL A 235 7.77 5.11 12.41
CA VAL A 235 7.60 3.77 11.82
C VAL A 235 8.79 2.83 12.06
N SER A 236 10.02 3.35 12.16
CA SER A 236 11.22 2.49 12.06
C SER A 236 11.31 1.40 13.12
N GLY A 237 10.95 1.69 14.38
CA GLY A 237 10.94 0.66 15.43
C GLY A 237 9.99 -0.50 15.10
N ILE A 238 8.76 -0.17 14.71
CA ILE A 238 7.73 -1.17 14.34
C ILE A 238 8.17 -1.98 13.12
N ILE A 239 8.73 -1.32 12.11
CA ILE A 239 9.21 -2.00 10.89
C ILE A 239 10.33 -2.98 11.23
N LEU A 240 11.30 -2.59 12.05
CA LEU A 240 12.41 -3.48 12.45
C LEU A 240 11.94 -4.69 13.25
N ASP A 241 11.06 -4.48 14.22
CA ASP A 241 10.54 -5.58 15.04
C ASP A 241 9.74 -6.56 14.19
N ARG A 242 8.86 -6.04 13.31
CA ARG A 242 8.10 -6.88 12.36
C ARG A 242 8.99 -7.58 11.36
N TRP A 243 10.06 -6.94 10.89
CA TRP A 243 11.00 -7.53 9.94
C TRP A 243 11.74 -8.71 10.56
N LYS A 244 12.27 -8.55 11.78
CA LYS A 244 12.91 -9.64 12.53
C LYS A 244 11.95 -10.79 12.78
N ASP A 245 10.73 -10.48 13.24
CA ASP A 245 9.68 -11.47 13.47
C ASP A 245 9.30 -12.23 12.18
N LEU A 246 9.22 -11.53 11.06
CA LEU A 246 8.88 -12.12 9.76
C LEU A 246 9.94 -13.13 9.31
N ILE A 247 11.21 -12.74 9.39
CA ILE A 247 12.34 -13.59 9.02
C ILE A 247 12.37 -14.82 9.93
N GLU A 248 12.26 -14.63 11.24
CA GLU A 248 12.27 -15.72 12.20
C GLU A 248 11.09 -16.69 12.01
N LYS A 249 9.89 -16.17 11.73
CA LYS A 249 8.72 -17.00 11.39
C LYS A 249 8.94 -17.78 10.11
N LYS A 250 9.48 -17.16 9.07
CA LYS A 250 9.78 -17.81 7.78
C LYS A 250 10.85 -18.89 7.93
N LYS A 251 11.90 -18.65 8.72
CA LYS A 251 12.92 -19.64 9.08
C LYS A 251 12.31 -20.85 9.80
N LYS A 252 11.48 -20.62 10.82
CA LYS A 252 10.82 -21.68 11.60
C LYS A 252 9.94 -22.62 10.78
N VAL A 253 9.27 -22.11 9.76
CA VAL A 253 8.40 -22.92 8.87
C VAL A 253 9.10 -23.37 7.59
N PHE A 254 10.40 -23.10 7.45
CA PHE A 254 11.17 -23.33 6.22
C PHE A 254 10.46 -22.80 4.97
N ALA A 255 9.95 -21.57 5.05
CA ALA A 255 9.33 -20.92 3.90
C ALA A 255 10.34 -20.86 2.75
N SER A 256 9.98 -21.46 1.62
CA SER A 256 10.93 -21.64 0.51
C SER A 256 11.37 -20.31 -0.07
N ILE A 257 12.69 -20.12 -0.17
CA ILE A 257 13.31 -19.04 -0.91
C ILE A 257 14.66 -19.52 -1.47
N ASN A 258 15.01 -19.06 -2.66
CA ASN A 258 16.21 -19.46 -3.41
C ASN A 258 17.04 -18.26 -3.88
N LYS A 259 16.81 -17.08 -3.28
CA LYS A 259 17.54 -15.84 -3.52
C LYS A 259 17.40 -14.91 -2.30
N PRO A 260 18.27 -13.91 -2.10
CA PRO A 260 18.07 -12.91 -1.06
C PRO A 260 16.69 -12.24 -1.18
N LEU A 261 16.05 -11.98 -0.04
CA LEU A 261 14.70 -11.42 0.01
C LEU A 261 14.76 -9.90 -0.19
N PHE A 262 14.54 -9.45 -1.43
CA PHE A 262 14.31 -8.05 -1.78
C PHE A 262 12.81 -7.79 -1.94
N THR A 263 12.31 -6.80 -1.20
CA THR A 263 10.88 -6.53 -1.08
C THR A 263 10.57 -5.12 -1.57
N GLY A 264 9.32 -4.84 -1.92
CA GLY A 264 8.90 -3.51 -2.33
C GLY A 264 9.10 -2.43 -1.25
N TYR A 265 9.36 -2.82 0.00
CA TYR A 265 9.64 -1.93 1.11
C TYR A 265 11.11 -1.92 1.52
N ILE A 266 12.02 -2.40 0.67
CA ILE A 266 13.46 -2.48 0.97
C ILE A 266 14.03 -1.15 1.48
N ASN A 267 13.75 -0.02 0.83
CA ASN A 267 14.24 1.29 1.29
C ASN A 267 13.70 1.66 2.67
N LEU A 268 12.44 1.34 2.97
CA LEU A 268 11.87 1.60 4.30
C LEU A 268 12.55 0.73 5.37
N ILE A 269 12.88 -0.52 5.04
CA ILE A 269 13.60 -1.42 5.94
C ILE A 269 15.04 -0.91 6.14
N LEU A 270 15.78 -0.60 5.06
CA LEU A 270 17.15 -0.08 5.12
C LEU A 270 17.24 1.22 5.92
N ASN A 271 16.37 2.19 5.65
CA ASN A 271 16.31 3.44 6.41
C ASN A 271 15.97 3.20 7.90
N SER A 272 15.15 2.18 8.19
CA SER A 272 14.86 1.81 9.57
C SER A 272 16.06 1.15 10.25
N ILE A 273 16.81 0.30 9.54
CA ILE A 273 18.07 -0.29 10.01
C ILE A 273 19.09 0.81 10.27
N GLN A 274 19.27 1.75 9.34
CA GLN A 274 20.13 2.93 9.51
C GLN A 274 19.80 3.70 10.79
N LYS A 275 18.51 3.94 11.07
CA LYS A 275 18.10 4.60 12.32
C LYS A 275 18.49 3.82 13.58
N SER A 276 18.60 2.50 13.51
CA SER A 276 19.04 1.67 14.62
C SER A 276 20.57 1.57 14.73
N LEU A 277 21.26 1.50 13.59
CA LEU A 277 22.72 1.41 13.46
C LEU A 277 23.31 2.81 13.38
N GLN A 278 23.20 3.57 14.47
CA GLN A 278 23.56 4.99 14.52
C GLN A 278 25.07 5.25 14.56
N ASP A 279 25.86 4.23 14.88
CA ASP A 279 27.29 4.33 15.11
C ASP A 279 28.00 3.01 14.74
N LYS A 280 29.33 3.10 14.66
CA LYS A 280 30.19 1.99 14.25
C LYS A 280 30.12 0.78 15.18
N GLU A 281 29.96 1.00 16.49
CA GLU A 281 29.89 -0.09 17.47
C GLU A 281 28.58 -0.86 17.37
N LYS A 282 27.46 -0.15 17.18
CA LYS A 282 26.15 -0.78 16.92
C LYS A 282 26.17 -1.56 15.62
N TRP A 283 26.76 -0.99 14.56
CA TRP A 283 26.93 -1.70 13.29
C TRP A 283 27.77 -2.96 13.46
N LYS A 284 28.95 -2.85 14.09
CA LYS A 284 29.85 -3.98 14.37
C LYS A 284 29.14 -5.08 15.15
N THR A 285 28.44 -4.72 16.23
CA THR A 285 27.67 -5.66 17.05
C THR A 285 26.62 -6.39 16.22
N ALA A 286 25.88 -5.68 15.36
CA ALA A 286 24.86 -6.27 14.50
C ALA A 286 25.47 -7.22 13.45
N PHE A 287 26.58 -6.81 12.81
CA PHE A 287 27.28 -7.61 11.81
C PHE A 287 27.82 -8.92 12.41
N LEU A 288 28.56 -8.83 13.53
CA LEU A 288 29.12 -10.01 14.20
C LEU A 288 28.02 -10.98 14.65
N LYS A 289 26.95 -10.46 15.26
CA LYS A 289 25.82 -11.28 15.69
C LYS A 289 25.15 -12.00 14.52
N GLN A 290 24.94 -11.31 13.40
CA GLN A 290 24.27 -11.92 12.25
C GLN A 290 25.18 -12.94 11.54
N ALA A 291 26.49 -12.71 11.53
CA ALA A 291 27.45 -13.68 11.00
C ALA A 291 27.52 -14.95 11.86
N GLU A 292 27.46 -14.81 13.18
CA GLU A 292 27.34 -15.93 14.12
C GLU A 292 26.06 -16.73 13.88
N ILE A 293 24.91 -16.06 13.70
CA ILE A 293 23.63 -16.73 13.36
C ILE A 293 23.77 -17.53 12.06
N LEU A 294 24.33 -16.93 11.00
CA LEU A 294 24.57 -17.63 9.73
C LEU A 294 25.43 -18.89 9.94
N GLU A 295 26.52 -18.76 10.70
CA GLU A 295 27.42 -19.88 10.98
C GLU A 295 26.69 -20.99 11.74
N GLU A 296 26.02 -20.67 12.85
CA GLU A 296 25.23 -21.62 13.64
C GLU A 296 24.18 -22.34 12.80
N ASP A 297 23.43 -21.59 12.00
CA ASP A 297 22.37 -22.15 11.17
C ASP A 297 22.93 -23.05 10.06
N MET A 298 24.11 -22.76 9.50
CA MET A 298 24.73 -23.64 8.50
C MET A 298 25.35 -24.92 9.08
N TYR A 299 25.60 -24.96 10.40
CA TYR A 299 26.01 -26.18 11.10
C TYR A 299 24.84 -27.04 11.60
N ARG A 300 23.60 -26.54 11.55
CA ARG A 300 22.42 -27.32 11.93
C ARG A 300 22.13 -28.42 10.91
N TRP A 301 21.50 -29.49 11.42
CA TRP A 301 21.02 -30.57 10.57
C TRP A 301 19.65 -30.22 9.99
N TYR A 302 19.48 -30.46 8.68
CA TYR A 302 18.22 -30.24 7.96
C TYR A 302 17.80 -31.52 7.24
N ASP A 303 16.51 -31.84 7.30
CA ASP A 303 15.92 -32.98 6.59
C ASP A 303 16.03 -32.87 5.06
N ARG A 304 16.03 -31.63 4.53
CA ARG A 304 16.00 -31.31 3.10
C ARG A 304 16.94 -30.15 2.79
N GLU A 305 17.66 -30.26 1.68
CA GLU A 305 18.55 -29.22 1.17
C GLU A 305 17.82 -27.88 0.93
N ILE A 306 16.60 -27.93 0.38
CA ILE A 306 15.76 -26.72 0.14
C ILE A 306 15.49 -25.94 1.44
N ASN A 307 15.38 -26.63 2.58
CA ASN A 307 15.17 -25.97 3.87
C ASN A 307 16.45 -25.23 4.28
N MET A 308 17.60 -25.87 4.12
CA MET A 308 18.91 -25.26 4.39
C MET A 308 19.18 -24.06 3.49
N GLU A 309 18.91 -24.20 2.18
CA GLU A 309 19.00 -23.13 1.19
C GLU A 309 18.14 -21.92 1.59
N SER A 310 16.90 -22.17 2.02
CA SER A 310 16.00 -21.11 2.45
C SER A 310 16.50 -20.37 3.69
N ILE A 311 17.01 -21.11 4.69
CA ILE A 311 17.61 -20.52 5.89
C ILE A 311 18.83 -19.68 5.52
N PHE A 312 19.73 -20.23 4.68
CA PHE A 312 20.90 -19.53 4.17
C PHE A 312 20.51 -18.18 3.55
N PHE A 313 19.53 -18.14 2.65
CA PHE A 313 19.13 -16.89 2.02
C PHE A 313 18.44 -15.90 2.97
N TYR A 314 17.75 -16.35 4.02
CA TYR A 314 17.24 -15.45 5.06
C TYR A 314 18.36 -14.77 5.83
N ASP A 315 19.41 -15.51 6.20
CA ASP A 315 20.55 -14.95 6.94
C ASP A 315 21.42 -14.05 6.05
N ILE A 316 21.64 -14.45 4.79
CA ILE A 316 22.30 -13.62 3.78
C ILE A 316 21.53 -12.31 3.58
N THR A 317 20.19 -12.33 3.56
CA THR A 317 19.39 -11.11 3.43
C THR A 317 19.68 -10.13 4.58
N GLN A 318 19.71 -10.61 5.83
CA GLN A 318 20.01 -9.75 6.98
C GLN A 318 21.43 -9.19 6.91
N LEU A 319 22.43 -10.03 6.60
CA LEU A 319 23.82 -9.59 6.43
C LEU A 319 23.94 -8.53 5.35
N TYR A 320 23.28 -8.75 4.21
CA TYR A 320 23.34 -7.83 3.08
C TYR A 320 22.80 -6.45 3.45
N TYR A 321 21.67 -6.40 4.17
CA TYR A 321 21.07 -5.13 4.58
C TYR A 321 21.95 -4.40 5.60
N ILE A 322 22.57 -5.13 6.54
CA ILE A 322 23.54 -4.55 7.50
C ILE A 322 24.77 -4.00 6.75
N LEU A 323 25.26 -4.71 5.74
CA LEU A 323 26.40 -4.29 4.92
C LEU A 323 26.09 -3.03 4.11
N ILE A 324 24.94 -2.97 3.42
CA ILE A 324 24.51 -1.77 2.68
C ILE A 324 24.48 -0.56 3.61
N VAL A 325 23.78 -0.66 4.74
CA VAL A 325 23.67 0.45 5.69
C VAL A 325 25.05 0.86 6.22
N GLY A 326 25.90 -0.11 6.52
CA GLY A 326 27.27 0.15 6.97
C GLY A 326 28.07 0.95 5.97
N GLN A 327 27.97 0.62 4.68
CA GLN A 327 28.66 1.32 3.60
C GLN A 327 28.12 2.72 3.38
N GLU A 328 26.81 2.85 3.16
CA GLU A 328 26.17 4.12 2.82
C GLU A 328 26.36 5.16 3.94
N CYS A 329 26.40 4.69 5.20
CA CYS A 329 26.58 5.53 6.38
C CYS A 329 28.03 5.62 6.87
N GLN A 330 28.99 5.00 6.19
CA GLN A 330 30.41 4.98 6.57
C GLN A 330 30.65 4.47 8.01
N LEU A 331 29.90 3.45 8.42
CA LEU A 331 29.95 2.87 9.76
C LEU A 331 30.97 1.72 9.89
N ILE A 332 31.57 1.31 8.77
CA ILE A 332 32.45 0.15 8.73
C ILE A 332 33.87 0.59 9.08
N GLU A 333 34.38 0.08 10.20
CA GLU A 333 35.76 0.25 10.63
C GLU A 333 36.38 -1.13 10.80
N ILE A 334 37.36 -1.45 9.96
CA ILE A 334 37.96 -2.79 9.92
C ILE A 334 38.98 -2.92 11.05
N ASP A 335 38.73 -3.89 11.91
CA ASP A 335 39.69 -4.43 12.87
C ASP A 335 39.86 -5.93 12.66
N GLU A 336 40.74 -6.55 13.45
CA GLU A 336 41.04 -7.99 13.38
C GLU A 336 39.76 -8.84 13.55
N VAL A 337 38.87 -8.44 14.46
CA VAL A 337 37.62 -9.17 14.74
C VAL A 337 36.68 -9.15 13.55
N ILE A 338 36.49 -7.99 12.92
CA ILE A 338 35.66 -7.85 11.72
C ILE A 338 36.29 -8.57 10.54
N SER A 339 37.62 -8.51 10.39
CA SER A 339 38.34 -9.20 9.31
C SER A 339 38.18 -10.72 9.43
N ASP A 340 38.40 -11.28 10.63
CA ASP A 340 38.26 -12.71 10.88
C ASP A 340 36.81 -13.18 10.66
N CYS A 341 35.85 -12.42 11.17
CA CYS A 341 34.43 -12.67 10.94
C CYS A 341 34.08 -12.61 9.45
N GLY A 342 34.64 -11.64 8.73
CA GLY A 342 34.52 -11.50 7.29
C GLY A 342 34.99 -12.75 6.55
N GLN A 343 36.18 -13.24 6.86
CA GLN A 343 36.74 -14.47 6.27
C GLN A 343 35.83 -15.68 6.54
N LYS A 344 35.26 -15.81 7.75
CA LYS A 344 34.29 -16.88 8.04
C LYS A 344 33.05 -16.79 7.17
N VAL A 345 32.44 -15.61 7.05
CA VAL A 345 31.27 -15.38 6.19
C VAL A 345 31.61 -15.74 4.74
N LYS A 346 32.78 -15.35 4.25
CA LYS A 346 33.29 -15.71 2.92
C LYS A 346 33.36 -17.23 2.73
N MET A 347 33.98 -17.94 3.66
CA MET A 347 34.10 -19.40 3.61
C MET A 347 32.74 -20.09 3.59
N VAL A 348 31.76 -19.59 4.34
CA VAL A 348 30.39 -20.11 4.30
C VAL A 348 29.79 -19.90 2.90
N ILE A 349 29.90 -18.70 2.33
CA ILE A 349 29.36 -18.40 1.00
C ILE A 349 30.01 -19.28 -0.09
N GLU A 350 31.33 -19.47 -0.03
CA GLU A 350 32.07 -20.33 -0.96
C GLU A 350 31.67 -21.80 -0.81
N ARG A 351 31.46 -22.28 0.43
CA ARG A 351 31.02 -23.65 0.70
C ARG A 351 29.64 -23.94 0.13
N TYR A 352 28.76 -22.95 0.15
CA TYR A 352 27.38 -23.04 -0.33
C TYR A 352 27.17 -22.32 -1.67
N ASP A 353 28.23 -22.21 -2.49
CA ASP A 353 28.21 -21.53 -3.78
C ASP A 353 27.09 -22.02 -4.70
N TYR A 354 26.81 -23.31 -4.65
CA TYR A 354 25.78 -23.96 -5.46
C TYR A 354 24.34 -23.51 -5.14
N PHE A 355 24.07 -22.86 -4.00
CA PHE A 355 22.76 -22.24 -3.74
C PHE A 355 22.52 -21.01 -4.64
N TRP A 356 23.57 -20.34 -5.10
CA TRP A 356 23.46 -19.10 -5.86
C TRP A 356 23.17 -19.28 -7.36
N ARG A 357 23.01 -20.52 -7.83
CA ARG A 357 22.84 -20.86 -9.26
C ARG A 357 21.74 -20.06 -9.97
N GLU A 358 20.66 -19.73 -9.26
CA GLU A 358 19.52 -18.96 -9.80
C GLU A 358 19.62 -17.45 -9.54
N CYS A 359 20.66 -16.99 -8.84
CA CYS A 359 20.82 -15.59 -8.41
C CYS A 359 22.30 -15.14 -8.35
N GLU A 360 23.09 -15.54 -9.34
CA GLU A 360 24.53 -15.20 -9.41
C GLU A 360 24.80 -13.69 -9.42
N GLY A 361 23.89 -12.89 -10.00
CA GLY A 361 23.99 -11.43 -9.99
C GLY A 361 23.93 -10.85 -8.58
N GLN A 362 23.01 -11.35 -7.74
CA GLN A 362 22.89 -10.96 -6.34
C GLN A 362 24.10 -11.41 -5.53
N LYS A 363 24.66 -12.58 -5.85
CA LYS A 363 25.93 -13.04 -5.25
C LYS A 363 27.06 -12.07 -5.53
N ALA A 364 27.26 -11.73 -6.81
CA ALA A 364 28.34 -10.85 -7.24
C ALA A 364 28.24 -9.47 -6.57
N ASP A 365 27.02 -8.96 -6.41
CA ASP A 365 26.76 -7.71 -5.70
C ASP A 365 27.01 -7.82 -4.19
N PHE A 366 26.55 -8.88 -3.52
CA PHE A 366 26.84 -9.16 -2.12
C PHE A 366 28.35 -9.23 -1.83
N GLU A 367 29.09 -10.00 -2.64
CA GLU A 367 30.54 -10.12 -2.51
C GLU A 367 31.25 -8.80 -2.82
N LYS A 368 30.75 -8.00 -3.77
CA LYS A 368 31.27 -6.66 -4.04
C LYS A 368 31.17 -5.80 -2.78
N HIS A 369 30.05 -5.84 -2.06
CA HIS A 369 29.91 -5.08 -0.82
C HIS A 369 30.95 -5.49 0.23
N LEU A 370 31.27 -6.78 0.34
CA LEU A 370 32.31 -7.23 1.27
C LEU A 370 33.73 -6.84 0.83
N ARG A 371 34.01 -6.90 -0.48
CA ARG A 371 35.30 -6.50 -1.04
C ARG A 371 35.55 -5.00 -0.93
N ASP A 372 34.57 -4.17 -1.28
CA ASP A 372 34.68 -2.71 -1.27
C ASP A 372 34.95 -2.17 0.15
N ASN A 373 34.51 -2.92 1.17
CA ASN A 373 34.79 -2.63 2.57
C ASN A 373 36.13 -3.15 3.09
N SER A 374 36.96 -3.78 2.24
CA SER A 374 38.17 -4.48 2.69
C SER A 374 37.91 -5.59 3.73
N ILE A 375 36.67 -6.07 3.87
CA ILE A 375 36.32 -7.18 4.78
C ILE A 375 36.92 -8.49 4.25
N PHE A 376 37.07 -8.61 2.93
CA PHE A 376 37.61 -9.78 2.23
C PHE A 376 39.07 -9.62 1.75
N LYS A 377 39.85 -8.70 2.33
CA LYS A 377 41.25 -8.51 1.92
C LYS A 377 42.08 -9.79 2.00
#